data_AF-A0AB37U5D4-F1
#
_entry.id   AF-A0AB37U5D4-F1
#
_cell.length_a   1.000
_cell.length_b   1.000
_cell.length_c   1.000
_cell.angle_alpha   90.00
_cell.angle_beta   90.00
_cell.angle_gamma   90.00
#
_symmetry.space_group_name_H-M   'P 1'
#
loop_
_entity.id
_entity.type
_entity.pdbx_description
1 polymer ?
#
loop_
_entity_poly.entity_id
_entity_poly.type
_entity_poly.pdbx_seq_one_letter_code
_entity_poly.pdbx_strand_id
1 'polypeptide(L)'
;MTPPLQPAAPLRADCIGDSAGGLTFDVAAHGDFGTPLLILRRREGESVGDTVSLPLAPAAEGRLRAALPSSVALPEGRWDAYARVSDGDQPRRLVPGVTDLRSLADRTPSGLLGHVAVRIPYATRQGNLTVRSWLRAPHAEAGELRLTDDGTSVRGRVYGTQLAPGAHAELRTRPGTGEGGVRRLEVAGDRTEFGFSVPYAALEPGEWDLWLRPAGDPGPAVRVARLLDDVADKHPVLTYPRARVETRHGPVEAGPYYTRDNDLSVSVTALRR
;
A
#
# COMPACT_ATOMS: atom_id res chain seq x y z
N MET A 1 23.93 37.62 -26.38
CA MET A 1 22.69 36.84 -26.16
C MET A 1 23.10 35.42 -25.81
N THR A 2 23.03 35.05 -24.54
CA THR A 2 23.32 33.69 -24.09
C THR A 2 22.17 32.79 -24.54
N PRO A 3 22.42 31.66 -25.24
CA PRO A 3 21.35 30.74 -25.59
C PRO A 3 20.65 30.26 -24.31
N PRO A 4 19.33 30.05 -24.32
CA PRO A 4 18.64 29.49 -23.17
C PRO A 4 19.27 28.12 -22.85
N LEU A 5 19.65 27.91 -21.59
CA LEU A 5 20.11 26.62 -21.09
C LEU A 5 19.04 25.58 -21.45
N GLN A 6 19.41 24.61 -22.29
CA GLN A 6 18.55 23.45 -22.52
C GLN A 6 18.20 22.82 -21.18
N PRO A 7 16.93 22.48 -20.92
CA PRO A 7 16.58 21.80 -19.68
C PRO A 7 17.39 20.51 -19.60
N ALA A 8 18.12 20.34 -18.50
CA ALA A 8 18.88 19.11 -18.28
C ALA A 8 17.94 17.91 -18.34
N ALA A 9 18.34 16.87 -19.07
CA ALA A 9 17.55 15.64 -19.18
C ALA A 9 17.16 15.11 -17.79
N PRO A 10 15.93 14.60 -17.61
CA PRO A 10 15.46 14.15 -16.30
C PRO A 10 16.34 13.01 -15.78
N LEU A 11 16.62 13.02 -14.47
CA LEU A 11 17.31 11.89 -13.83
C LEU A 11 16.34 10.73 -13.70
N ARG A 12 16.71 9.60 -14.30
CA ARG A 12 15.95 8.35 -14.30
C ARG A 12 16.55 7.38 -13.30
N ALA A 13 15.68 6.68 -12.59
CA ALA A 13 16.08 5.57 -11.73
C ALA A 13 15.32 4.30 -12.13
N ASP A 14 16.06 3.22 -12.41
CA ASP A 14 15.48 1.89 -12.46
C ASP A 14 15.36 1.37 -11.03
N CYS A 15 14.26 0.68 -10.73
CA CYS A 15 14.00 0.13 -9.41
C CYS A 15 13.88 -1.38 -9.48
N ILE A 16 14.55 -2.08 -8.57
CA ILE A 16 14.46 -3.54 -8.45
C ILE A 16 14.08 -3.87 -7.01
N GLY A 17 13.04 -4.69 -6.84
CA GLY A 17 12.65 -5.25 -5.56
C GLY A 17 13.26 -6.63 -5.34
N ASP A 18 13.75 -6.87 -4.12
CA ASP A 18 14.25 -8.19 -3.71
C ASP A 18 13.21 -8.96 -2.86
N SER A 19 13.43 -10.26 -2.67
CA SER A 19 12.55 -11.13 -1.90
C SER A 19 12.54 -10.85 -0.38
N ALA A 20 13.54 -10.12 0.13
CA ALA A 20 13.57 -9.67 1.52
C ALA A 20 12.72 -8.40 1.76
N GLY A 21 12.27 -7.74 0.69
CA GLY A 21 11.52 -6.47 0.74
C GLY A 21 12.42 -5.23 0.70
N GLY A 22 13.69 -5.40 0.32
CA GLY A 22 14.59 -4.30 -0.04
C GLY A 22 14.32 -3.78 -1.45
N LEU A 23 14.83 -2.58 -1.73
CA LEU A 23 14.80 -1.96 -3.05
C LEU A 23 16.21 -1.50 -3.45
N THR A 24 16.57 -1.65 -4.72
CA THR A 24 17.72 -0.95 -5.30
C THR A 24 17.26 0.09 -6.31
N PHE A 25 17.98 1.20 -6.39
CA PHE A 25 17.74 2.30 -7.31
C PHE A 25 18.99 2.53 -8.15
N ASP A 26 18.89 2.31 -9.45
CA ASP A 26 19.97 2.55 -10.40
C ASP A 26 19.72 3.84 -11.16
N VAL A 27 20.40 4.90 -10.74
CA VAL A 27 20.26 6.24 -11.31
C VAL A 27 21.20 6.39 -12.50
N ALA A 28 20.65 6.75 -13.66
CA ALA A 28 21.44 7.12 -14.83
C ALA A 28 22.00 8.54 -14.62
N ALA A 29 23.29 8.65 -14.38
CA ALA A 29 23.99 9.92 -14.16
C ALA A 29 25.38 9.86 -14.79
N HIS A 30 25.81 10.94 -15.42
CA HIS A 30 27.13 11.05 -16.04
C HIS A 30 27.87 12.26 -15.46
N GLY A 31 29.18 12.17 -15.35
CA GLY A 31 30.04 13.27 -14.91
C GLY A 31 30.85 12.94 -13.66
N ASP A 32 31.46 13.98 -13.10
CA ASP A 32 32.27 13.88 -11.89
C ASP A 32 31.35 13.96 -10.66
N PHE A 33 31.36 12.89 -9.86
CA PHE A 33 30.45 12.73 -8.74
C PHE A 33 31.11 13.26 -7.47
N GLY A 34 30.35 14.03 -6.68
CA GLY A 34 30.76 14.41 -5.33
C GLY A 34 30.47 13.27 -4.34
N THR A 35 29.69 13.56 -3.31
CA THR A 35 29.07 12.55 -2.44
C THR A 35 27.61 12.35 -2.86
N PRO A 36 27.33 11.59 -3.93
CA PRO A 36 25.99 11.46 -4.45
C PRO A 36 25.06 10.73 -3.47
N LEU A 37 23.82 11.19 -3.37
CA LEU A 37 22.79 10.63 -2.49
C LEU A 37 21.47 10.42 -3.24
N LEU A 38 20.84 9.29 -2.97
CA LEU A 38 19.41 9.11 -3.16
C LEU A 38 18.71 9.65 -1.92
N ILE A 39 17.70 10.50 -2.10
CA ILE A 39 16.95 11.12 -1.01
C ILE A 39 15.47 10.79 -1.20
N LEU A 40 14.87 10.10 -0.23
CA LEU A 40 13.44 9.85 -0.16
C LEU A 40 12.82 10.83 0.83
N ARG A 41 11.83 11.62 0.39
CA ARG A 41 11.11 12.59 1.22
C ARG A 41 9.64 12.22 1.34
N ARG A 42 9.11 12.10 2.56
CA ARG A 42 7.69 11.84 2.78
C ARG A 42 6.88 13.07 2.36
N ARG A 43 5.80 12.86 1.61
CA ARG A 43 5.02 13.96 1.01
C ARG A 43 4.23 14.79 2.04
N GLU A 44 3.85 14.19 3.16
CA GLU A 44 2.93 14.79 4.14
C GLU A 44 3.63 15.00 5.51
N GLY A 45 4.94 15.24 5.51
CA GLY A 45 5.70 15.45 6.74
C GLY A 45 6.89 16.39 6.57
N GLU A 46 7.21 17.14 7.64
CA GLU A 46 8.30 18.12 7.71
C GLU A 46 9.33 17.78 8.82
N SER A 47 9.21 16.60 9.43
CA SER A 47 10.06 16.17 10.55
C SER A 47 11.32 15.42 10.09
N VAL A 48 12.29 15.25 10.99
CA VAL A 48 13.53 14.49 10.73
C VAL A 48 13.26 13.04 10.29
N GLY A 49 12.13 12.47 10.70
CA GLY A 49 11.68 11.14 10.28
C GLY A 49 11.05 11.08 8.88
N ASP A 50 10.93 12.21 8.18
CA ASP A 50 10.31 12.32 6.86
C ASP A 50 11.33 12.41 5.72
N THR A 51 12.63 12.21 6.01
CA THR A 51 13.68 12.11 4.98
C THR A 51 14.60 10.93 5.25
N VAL A 52 14.85 10.11 4.22
CA VAL A 52 15.86 9.03 4.23
C VAL A 52 16.89 9.33 3.14
N SER A 53 18.18 9.34 3.49
CA SER A 53 19.27 9.54 2.53
C SER A 53 20.13 8.28 2.44
N LEU A 54 20.36 7.80 1.23
CA LEU A 54 21.13 6.59 0.94
C LEU A 54 22.30 6.95 0.01
N PRO A 55 23.51 6.43 0.26
CA PRO A 55 24.65 6.66 -0.62
C PRO A 55 24.38 6.08 -2.01
N LEU A 56 24.75 6.83 -3.03
CA LEU A 56 24.74 6.39 -4.43
C LEU A 56 26.16 5.94 -4.80
N ALA A 57 26.42 4.64 -4.79
CA ALA A 57 27.74 4.11 -5.15
C ALA A 57 27.85 3.93 -6.68
N PRO A 58 29.03 4.12 -7.30
CA PRO A 58 29.25 3.75 -8.69
C PRO A 58 28.87 2.29 -8.98
N ALA A 59 28.16 2.09 -10.09
CA ALA A 59 27.73 0.81 -10.62
C ALA A 59 28.14 0.68 -12.11
N ALA A 60 27.89 -0.49 -12.70
CA ALA A 60 28.19 -0.73 -14.10
C ALA A 60 27.47 0.27 -15.05
N GLU A 61 28.00 0.42 -16.27
CA GLU A 61 27.35 1.17 -17.36
C GLU A 61 27.12 2.66 -17.07
N GLY A 62 27.97 3.27 -16.23
CA GLY A 62 27.85 4.70 -15.92
C GLY A 62 26.61 5.01 -15.09
N ARG A 63 26.25 4.12 -14.16
CA ARG A 63 25.10 4.27 -13.26
C ARG A 63 25.57 4.45 -11.83
N LEU A 64 24.71 5.03 -11.01
CA LEU A 64 24.88 5.09 -9.57
C LEU A 64 23.81 4.24 -8.89
N ARG A 65 24.18 3.39 -7.95
CA ARG A 65 23.28 2.49 -7.23
C ARG A 65 23.13 2.88 -5.78
N ALA A 66 21.89 3.02 -5.33
CA ALA A 66 21.54 3.10 -3.91
C ALA A 66 20.74 1.85 -3.53
N ALA A 67 21.05 1.29 -2.35
CA ALA A 67 20.27 0.20 -1.77
C ALA A 67 19.46 0.74 -0.59
N LEU A 68 18.17 0.40 -0.55
CA LEU A 68 17.28 0.54 0.59
C LEU A 68 17.01 -0.86 1.17
N PRO A 69 17.82 -1.34 2.12
CA PRO A 69 17.63 -2.64 2.76
C PRO A 69 16.30 -2.72 3.49
N SER A 70 15.74 -3.93 3.63
CA SER A 70 14.50 -4.17 4.40
C SER A 70 14.58 -3.70 5.86
N SER A 71 15.79 -3.66 6.45
CA SER A 71 16.03 -3.18 7.82
C SER A 71 15.89 -1.65 8.01
N VAL A 72 16.01 -0.85 6.95
CA VAL A 72 15.84 0.60 7.05
C VAL A 72 14.37 0.93 7.22
N ALA A 73 13.99 1.57 8.33
CA ALA A 73 12.61 1.97 8.56
C ALA A 73 12.18 3.03 7.52
N LEU A 74 11.04 2.77 6.88
CA LEU A 74 10.37 3.71 5.99
C LEU A 74 8.89 3.76 6.40
N PRO A 75 8.49 4.68 7.29
CA PRO A 75 7.12 4.77 7.80
C PRO A 75 6.05 4.76 6.70
N GLU A 76 4.85 4.29 7.04
CA GLU A 76 3.72 4.21 6.10
C GLU A 76 3.44 5.58 5.45
N GLY A 77 3.38 5.63 4.12
CA GLY A 77 3.25 6.90 3.43
C GLY A 77 3.71 6.87 1.97
N ARG A 78 3.80 8.06 1.38
CA ARG A 78 4.28 8.29 0.01
C ARG A 78 5.59 9.05 0.08
N TRP A 79 6.64 8.48 -0.49
CA TRP A 79 8.01 8.94 -0.39
C TRP A 79 8.51 9.35 -1.77
N ASP A 80 8.62 10.64 -1.98
CA ASP A 80 9.08 11.25 -3.21
C ASP A 80 10.59 11.06 -3.36
N ALA A 81 11.03 10.53 -4.50
CA ALA A 81 12.42 10.16 -4.73
C ALA A 81 13.18 11.29 -5.46
N TYR A 82 14.35 11.64 -4.93
CA TYR A 82 15.25 12.64 -5.46
C TYR A 82 16.68 12.08 -5.53
N ALA A 83 17.50 12.65 -6.41
CA ALA A 83 18.93 12.40 -6.42
C ALA A 83 19.70 13.73 -6.33
N ARG A 84 20.78 13.73 -5.55
CA ARG A 84 21.82 14.76 -5.56
C ARG A 84 23.10 14.08 -6.04
N VAL A 85 23.66 14.52 -7.16
CA VAL A 85 24.78 13.82 -7.82
C VAL A 85 26.14 14.43 -7.46
N SER A 86 26.17 15.74 -7.17
CA SER A 86 27.39 16.46 -6.74
C SER A 86 27.11 17.37 -5.54
N ASP A 87 28.14 17.71 -4.76
CA ASP A 87 28.00 18.35 -3.44
C ASP A 87 27.53 19.82 -3.46
N GLY A 88 27.31 20.41 -4.64
CA GLY A 88 26.68 21.72 -4.83
C GLY A 88 25.27 21.67 -5.43
N ASP A 89 24.80 20.48 -5.84
CA ASP A 89 23.54 20.36 -6.58
C ASP A 89 22.34 20.37 -5.63
N GLN A 90 21.27 21.04 -6.07
CA GLN A 90 19.96 20.86 -5.47
C GLN A 90 19.44 19.46 -5.79
N PRO A 91 18.83 18.73 -4.83
CA PRO A 91 18.22 17.44 -5.10
C PRO A 91 17.17 17.53 -6.23
N ARG A 92 17.40 16.77 -7.29
CA ARG A 92 16.53 16.74 -8.47
C ARG A 92 15.52 15.61 -8.34
N ARG A 93 14.26 15.89 -8.67
CA ARG A 93 13.19 14.89 -8.64
C ARG A 93 13.49 13.78 -9.65
N LEU A 94 13.41 12.53 -9.22
CA LEU A 94 13.59 11.38 -10.08
C LEU A 94 12.30 11.08 -10.85
N VAL A 95 12.47 10.63 -12.09
CA VAL A 95 11.40 9.99 -12.87
C VAL A 95 11.68 8.48 -12.95
N PRO A 96 10.66 7.64 -13.06
CA PRO A 96 10.86 6.20 -13.12
C PRO A 96 11.53 5.79 -14.44
N GLY A 97 12.40 4.80 -14.36
CA GLY A 97 12.89 4.00 -15.48
C GLY A 97 12.19 2.64 -15.51
N VAL A 98 12.97 1.56 -15.65
CA VAL A 98 12.51 0.17 -15.54
C VAL A 98 12.22 -0.16 -14.08
N THR A 99 11.08 -0.80 -13.82
CA THR A 99 10.69 -1.22 -12.47
C THR A 99 10.45 -2.73 -12.46
N ASP A 100 11.35 -3.49 -11.83
CA ASP A 100 11.26 -4.95 -11.69
C ASP A 100 10.88 -5.32 -10.24
N LEU A 101 9.62 -5.71 -10.05
CA LEU A 101 9.05 -6.04 -8.73
C LEU A 101 8.60 -7.49 -8.61
N ARG A 102 9.01 -8.35 -9.55
CA ARG A 102 8.59 -9.76 -9.58
C ARG A 102 8.88 -10.48 -8.24
N SER A 103 10.04 -10.23 -7.65
CA SER A 103 10.42 -10.80 -6.35
C SER A 103 9.53 -10.35 -5.19
N LEU A 104 8.90 -9.18 -5.29
CA LEU A 104 7.95 -8.68 -4.28
C LEU A 104 6.58 -9.35 -4.41
N ALA A 105 6.13 -9.61 -5.64
CA ALA A 105 4.84 -10.26 -5.90
C ALA A 105 4.80 -11.69 -5.35
N ASP A 106 5.93 -12.41 -5.39
CA ASP A 106 6.03 -13.79 -4.87
C ASP A 106 6.37 -13.86 -3.37
N ARG A 107 6.53 -12.71 -2.71
CA ARG A 107 7.03 -12.64 -1.33
C ARG A 107 5.98 -13.09 -0.32
N THR A 108 6.35 -14.06 0.51
CA THR A 108 5.59 -14.46 1.70
C THR A 108 6.40 -14.16 2.96
N PRO A 109 6.12 -13.06 3.70
CA PRO A 109 6.81 -12.79 4.96
C PRO A 109 6.63 -13.93 5.95
N SER A 110 7.70 -14.32 6.65
CA SER A 110 7.62 -15.38 7.68
C SER A 110 6.86 -14.95 8.94
N GLY A 111 6.59 -13.65 9.11
CA GLY A 111 5.98 -13.09 10.30
C GLY A 111 6.92 -12.93 11.50
N LEU A 112 8.16 -13.45 11.42
CA LEU A 112 9.15 -13.43 12.53
C LEU A 112 9.49 -12.03 13.03
N LEU A 113 9.41 -11.02 12.16
CA LEU A 113 9.69 -9.62 12.52
C LEU A 113 8.55 -8.95 13.30
N GLY A 114 7.41 -9.63 13.50
CA GLY A 114 6.25 -9.08 14.20
C GLY A 114 5.48 -8.00 13.42
N HIS A 115 5.91 -7.69 12.18
CA HIS A 115 5.33 -6.65 11.34
C HIS A 115 5.42 -7.01 9.86
N VAL A 116 4.62 -6.33 9.05
CA VAL A 116 4.69 -6.34 7.59
C VAL A 116 5.25 -5.02 7.11
N ALA A 117 6.33 -5.09 6.34
CA ALA A 117 6.93 -3.95 5.65
C ALA A 117 6.88 -4.19 4.13
N VAL A 118 6.24 -3.29 3.39
CA VAL A 118 6.12 -3.35 1.93
C VAL A 118 6.49 -2.00 1.34
N ARG A 119 7.30 -2.01 0.28
CA ARG A 119 7.77 -0.80 -0.40
C ARG A 119 7.64 -1.00 -1.90
N ILE A 120 6.85 -0.16 -2.56
CA ILE A 120 6.54 -0.28 -3.98
C ILE A 120 6.91 1.04 -4.67
N PRO A 121 7.98 1.08 -5.48
CA PRO A 121 8.26 2.22 -6.35
C PRO A 121 7.22 2.28 -7.47
N TYR A 122 6.71 3.47 -7.75
CA TYR A 122 5.71 3.68 -8.81
C TYR A 122 5.83 5.06 -9.43
N ALA A 123 5.30 5.17 -10.66
CA ALA A 123 5.12 6.43 -11.34
C ALA A 123 3.89 7.16 -10.78
N THR A 124 4.04 8.40 -10.35
CA THR A 124 2.87 9.25 -10.04
C THR A 124 2.17 9.67 -11.34
N ARG A 125 0.95 10.20 -11.22
CA ARG A 125 0.22 10.81 -12.36
C ARG A 125 1.00 11.93 -13.05
N GLN A 126 1.93 12.58 -12.34
CA GLN A 126 2.80 13.63 -12.87
C GLN A 126 4.11 13.06 -13.47
N GLY A 127 4.26 11.74 -13.57
CA GLY A 127 5.45 11.09 -14.14
C GLY A 127 6.67 11.07 -13.22
N ASN A 128 6.51 11.36 -11.94
CA ASN A 128 7.62 11.33 -10.97
C ASN A 128 7.73 9.97 -10.29
N LEU A 129 8.93 9.60 -9.87
CA LEU A 129 9.15 8.42 -9.04
C LEU A 129 8.75 8.74 -7.59
N THR A 130 7.96 7.84 -7.02
CA THR A 130 7.59 7.82 -5.60
C THR A 130 7.65 6.37 -5.12
N VAL A 131 8.06 6.16 -3.87
CA VAL A 131 7.95 4.88 -3.17
C VAL A 131 6.72 4.94 -2.28
N ARG A 132 5.78 4.01 -2.47
CA ARG A 132 4.71 3.77 -1.52
C ARG A 132 5.23 2.82 -0.45
N SER A 133 5.12 3.20 0.81
CA SER A 133 5.56 2.37 1.95
C SER A 133 4.39 2.03 2.84
N TRP A 134 4.35 0.80 3.35
CA TRP A 134 3.51 0.36 4.46
C TRP A 134 4.39 -0.32 5.50
N LEU A 135 4.12 -0.04 6.77
CA LEU A 135 4.79 -0.65 7.92
C LEU A 135 3.74 -0.88 9.00
N ARG A 136 3.20 -2.11 9.09
CA ARG A 136 2.04 -2.44 9.92
C ARG A 136 2.33 -3.59 10.89
N ALA A 137 1.90 -3.42 12.13
CA ALA A 137 1.97 -4.43 13.19
C ALA A 137 0.78 -4.26 14.16
N PRO A 138 -0.09 -5.25 14.34
CA PRO A 138 -0.26 -6.43 13.48
C PRO A 138 -0.84 -6.03 12.10
N HIS A 139 -0.85 -6.98 11.17
CA HIS A 139 -1.42 -6.78 9.83
C HIS A 139 -2.39 -7.90 9.46
N ALA A 140 -3.51 -7.57 8.84
CA ALA A 140 -4.45 -8.53 8.28
C ALA A 140 -4.42 -8.44 6.75
N GLU A 141 -3.76 -9.41 6.11
CA GLU A 141 -3.66 -9.50 4.65
C GLU A 141 -4.89 -10.21 4.10
N ALA A 142 -5.66 -9.53 3.25
CA ALA A 142 -6.71 -10.13 2.43
C ALA A 142 -6.09 -10.92 1.27
N GLY A 143 -6.45 -12.20 1.17
CA GLY A 143 -6.10 -13.07 0.06
C GLY A 143 -7.27 -13.19 -0.92
N GLU A 144 -7.95 -14.33 -0.89
CA GLU A 144 -9.05 -14.63 -1.81
C GLU A 144 -10.33 -13.88 -1.43
N LEU A 145 -10.95 -13.27 -2.45
CA LEU A 145 -12.29 -12.71 -2.36
C LEU A 145 -13.23 -13.57 -3.22
N ARG A 146 -14.28 -14.12 -2.61
CA ARG A 146 -15.34 -14.83 -3.32
C ARG A 146 -16.57 -13.93 -3.35
N LEU A 147 -16.93 -13.48 -4.54
CA LEU A 147 -18.09 -12.61 -4.78
C LEU A 147 -19.32 -13.45 -5.07
N THR A 148 -20.45 -13.07 -4.49
CA THR A 148 -21.77 -13.67 -4.73
C THR A 148 -22.81 -12.56 -4.94
N ASP A 149 -24.01 -12.91 -5.37
CA ASP A 149 -25.08 -11.95 -5.62
C ASP A 149 -25.62 -11.31 -4.31
N ASP A 150 -25.31 -11.88 -3.15
CA ASP A 150 -25.81 -11.45 -1.84
C ASP A 150 -24.70 -10.94 -0.89
N GLY A 151 -23.43 -11.03 -1.30
CA GLY A 151 -22.32 -10.65 -0.42
C GLY A 151 -20.92 -10.90 -0.97
N THR A 152 -19.95 -10.84 -0.06
CA THR A 152 -18.55 -11.19 -0.33
C THR A 152 -17.97 -11.99 0.83
N SER A 153 -17.38 -13.14 0.52
CA SER A 153 -16.54 -13.86 1.48
C SER A 153 -15.08 -13.43 1.30
N VAL A 154 -14.40 -13.14 2.42
CA VAL A 154 -12.99 -12.76 2.48
C VAL A 154 -12.24 -13.87 3.18
N ARG A 155 -11.13 -14.34 2.58
CA ARG A 155 -10.12 -15.17 3.26
C ARG A 155 -8.80 -14.43 3.31
N GLY A 156 -8.01 -14.68 4.36
CA GLY A 156 -6.74 -13.99 4.53
C GLY A 156 -5.89 -14.56 5.65
N ARG A 157 -4.80 -13.85 5.95
CA ARG A 157 -3.85 -14.21 7.01
C ARG A 157 -3.45 -13.00 7.85
N VAL A 158 -3.30 -13.20 9.15
CA VAL A 158 -2.69 -12.21 10.05
C VAL A 158 -1.18 -12.41 10.15
N TYR A 159 -0.47 -11.29 10.26
CA TYR A 159 0.98 -11.24 10.46
C TYR A 159 1.29 -10.45 11.74
N GLY A 160 2.32 -10.90 12.46
CA GLY A 160 2.72 -10.31 13.74
C GLY A 160 1.77 -10.60 14.91
N THR A 161 0.78 -11.48 14.69
CA THR A 161 -0.17 -11.91 15.73
C THR A 161 -0.80 -13.25 15.33
N GLN A 162 -1.68 -13.79 16.19
CA GLN A 162 -2.52 -14.95 15.96
C GLN A 162 -3.96 -14.64 16.38
N LEU A 163 -4.91 -15.38 15.83
CA LEU A 163 -6.30 -15.31 16.22
C LEU A 163 -6.49 -16.00 17.57
N ALA A 164 -7.06 -15.27 18.53
CA ALA A 164 -7.45 -15.80 19.83
C ALA A 164 -8.96 -16.11 19.86
N PRO A 165 -9.44 -16.90 20.84
CA PRO A 165 -10.87 -17.03 21.09
C PRO A 165 -11.55 -15.66 21.21
N GLY A 166 -12.69 -15.48 20.54
CA GLY A 166 -13.41 -14.20 20.48
C GLY A 166 -12.93 -13.24 19.38
N ALA A 167 -11.98 -13.67 18.52
CA ALA A 167 -11.66 -12.96 17.30
C ALA A 167 -12.90 -12.77 16.43
N HIS A 168 -13.06 -11.57 15.87
CA HIS A 168 -14.19 -11.23 15.02
C HIS A 168 -13.79 -10.13 14.04
N ALA A 169 -14.58 -9.98 12.97
CA ALA A 169 -14.44 -8.89 12.04
C ALA A 169 -15.48 -7.81 12.34
N GLU A 170 -15.19 -6.60 11.92
CA GLU A 170 -16.09 -5.45 12.07
C GLU A 170 -16.23 -4.71 10.75
N LEU A 171 -17.46 -4.38 10.40
CA LEU A 171 -17.78 -3.40 9.37
C LEU A 171 -18.07 -2.08 10.08
N ARG A 172 -17.25 -1.08 9.82
CA ARG A 172 -17.43 0.25 10.41
C ARG A 172 -17.84 1.23 9.32
N THR A 173 -18.92 1.97 9.51
CA THR A 173 -19.31 3.01 8.55
C THR A 173 -18.20 4.06 8.49
N ARG A 174 -17.76 4.42 7.28
CA ARG A 174 -16.83 5.52 7.09
C ARG A 174 -17.53 6.84 7.45
N PRO A 175 -16.91 7.68 8.29
CA PRO A 175 -17.49 8.98 8.65
C PRO A 175 -17.91 9.79 7.42
N GLY A 176 -19.12 10.34 7.46
CA GLY A 176 -19.66 11.20 6.38
C GLY A 176 -20.23 10.46 5.17
N THR A 177 -20.26 9.13 5.16
CA THR A 177 -20.78 8.34 4.01
C THR A 177 -22.10 7.63 4.27
N GLY A 178 -22.58 7.57 5.52
CA GLY A 178 -23.82 6.92 5.91
C GLY A 178 -24.12 7.15 7.39
N GLU A 179 -25.14 6.47 7.92
CA GLU A 179 -25.41 6.46 9.36
C GLU A 179 -24.29 5.71 10.09
N GLY A 180 -23.74 6.33 11.13
CA GLY A 180 -22.63 5.76 11.88
C GLY A 180 -23.00 4.41 12.49
N GLY A 181 -22.08 3.44 12.45
CA GLY A 181 -22.35 2.12 13.00
C GLY A 181 -21.15 1.18 12.93
N VAL A 182 -21.20 0.16 13.78
CA VAL A 182 -20.28 -0.98 13.76
C VAL A 182 -21.12 -2.25 13.71
N ARG A 183 -20.85 -3.12 12.73
CA ARG A 183 -21.47 -4.45 12.64
C ARG A 183 -20.40 -5.50 12.85
N ARG A 184 -20.61 -6.39 13.81
CA ARG A 184 -19.73 -7.53 14.08
C ARG A 184 -20.05 -8.68 13.13
N LEU A 185 -19.01 -9.32 12.62
CA LEU A 185 -19.07 -10.51 11.79
C LEU A 185 -18.28 -11.63 12.46
N GLU A 186 -18.84 -12.82 12.47
CA GLU A 186 -18.14 -14.02 12.91
C GLU A 186 -16.95 -14.31 12.00
N VAL A 187 -15.83 -14.68 12.62
CA VAL A 187 -14.60 -15.08 11.93
C VAL A 187 -14.36 -16.56 12.17
N ALA A 188 -14.34 -17.33 11.09
CA ALA A 188 -13.73 -18.65 11.09
C ALA A 188 -12.21 -18.46 11.05
N GLY A 189 -11.49 -19.06 11.98
CA GLY A 189 -10.05 -18.87 12.07
C GLY A 189 -9.28 -20.12 12.46
N ASP A 190 -8.08 -20.28 11.91
CA ASP A 190 -7.09 -21.26 12.35
C ASP A 190 -5.72 -20.59 12.47
N ARG A 191 -5.25 -20.42 13.72
CA ARG A 191 -3.99 -19.75 14.10
C ARG A 191 -3.80 -18.37 13.46
N THR A 192 -3.35 -18.33 12.21
CA THR A 192 -3.07 -17.08 11.49
C THR A 192 -4.04 -16.85 10.33
N GLU A 193 -4.82 -17.85 9.92
CA GLU A 193 -5.74 -17.75 8.80
C GLU A 193 -7.11 -17.33 9.29
N PHE A 194 -7.76 -16.40 8.59
CA PHE A 194 -9.11 -15.94 8.88
C PHE A 194 -10.00 -16.04 7.65
N GLY A 195 -11.29 -16.22 7.90
CA GLY A 195 -12.35 -16.11 6.92
C GLY A 195 -13.62 -15.54 7.53
N PHE A 196 -14.29 -14.64 6.81
CA PHE A 196 -15.60 -14.12 7.17
C PHE A 196 -16.40 -13.74 5.92
N SER A 197 -17.70 -13.52 6.09
CA SER A 197 -18.58 -13.09 5.00
C SER A 197 -19.30 -11.79 5.34
N VAL A 198 -19.40 -10.91 4.34
CA VAL A 198 -20.11 -9.64 4.41
C VAL A 198 -21.44 -9.78 3.67
N PRO A 199 -22.58 -9.90 4.37
CA PRO A 199 -23.89 -9.94 3.76
C PRO A 199 -24.36 -8.53 3.39
N TYR A 200 -24.64 -8.27 2.11
CA TYR A 200 -25.04 -6.94 1.65
C TYR A 200 -26.43 -6.52 2.11
N ALA A 201 -27.35 -7.48 2.26
CA ALA A 201 -28.72 -7.21 2.70
C ALA A 201 -28.83 -6.54 4.08
N ALA A 202 -27.79 -6.67 4.90
CA ALA A 202 -27.71 -6.09 6.24
C ALA A 202 -27.10 -4.68 6.27
N LEU A 203 -26.60 -4.17 5.13
CA LEU A 203 -25.88 -2.91 5.07
C LEU A 203 -26.77 -1.77 4.59
N GLU A 204 -26.57 -0.61 5.20
CA GLU A 204 -27.16 0.65 4.75
C GLU A 204 -26.30 1.25 3.64
N PRO A 205 -26.90 2.10 2.78
CA PRO A 205 -26.13 2.90 1.84
C PRO A 205 -25.00 3.68 2.53
N GLY A 206 -23.79 3.57 1.98
CA GLY A 206 -22.58 4.18 2.50
C GLY A 206 -21.32 3.37 2.22
N GLU A 207 -20.21 3.79 2.80
CA GLU A 207 -18.95 3.06 2.73
C GLU A 207 -18.66 2.35 4.06
N TRP A 208 -18.30 1.08 3.98
CA TRP A 208 -18.08 0.21 5.12
C TRP A 208 -16.64 -0.30 5.12
N ASP A 209 -15.89 0.12 6.12
CA ASP A 209 -14.51 -0.25 6.31
C ASP A 209 -14.40 -1.60 7.02
N LEU A 210 -13.66 -2.56 6.42
CA LEU A 210 -13.44 -3.89 7.00
C LEU A 210 -12.26 -3.92 7.98
N TRP A 211 -12.56 -4.24 9.23
CA TRP A 211 -11.57 -4.40 10.29
C TRP A 211 -11.58 -5.84 10.80
N LEU A 212 -10.45 -6.28 11.33
CA LEU A 212 -10.32 -7.52 12.08
C LEU A 212 -9.89 -7.19 13.51
N ARG A 213 -10.45 -7.89 14.49
CA ARG A 213 -9.98 -7.89 15.88
C ARG A 213 -9.40 -9.25 16.22
N PRO A 214 -8.09 -9.47 16.03
CA PRO A 214 -7.47 -10.80 16.19
C PRO A 214 -7.59 -11.37 17.59
N ALA A 215 -7.68 -10.51 18.62
CA ALA A 215 -7.83 -10.91 20.01
C ALA A 215 -9.14 -10.39 20.65
N GLY A 216 -10.17 -10.16 19.83
CA GLY A 216 -11.46 -9.62 20.28
C GLY A 216 -11.37 -8.18 20.79
N ASP A 217 -12.33 -7.80 21.64
CA ASP A 217 -12.48 -6.42 22.14
C ASP A 217 -11.26 -5.88 22.91
N PRO A 218 -10.56 -6.67 23.75
CA PRO A 218 -9.35 -6.21 24.44
C PRO A 218 -8.15 -6.01 23.50
N GLY A 219 -8.14 -6.68 22.35
CA GLY A 219 -7.04 -6.67 21.40
C GLY A 219 -7.03 -5.48 20.45
N PRO A 220 -6.04 -5.35 19.55
CA PRO A 220 -6.05 -4.30 18.53
C PRO A 220 -7.15 -4.53 17.49
N ALA A 221 -7.64 -3.44 16.91
CA ALA A 221 -8.40 -3.47 15.66
C ALA A 221 -7.46 -3.13 14.50
N VAL A 222 -7.40 -4.00 13.49
CA VAL A 222 -6.54 -3.82 12.32
C VAL A 222 -7.35 -3.71 11.05
N ARG A 223 -6.97 -2.81 10.13
CA ARG A 223 -7.56 -2.74 8.80
C ARG A 223 -7.24 -4.04 8.05
N VAL A 224 -8.25 -4.64 7.42
CA VAL A 224 -8.04 -5.69 6.43
C VAL A 224 -7.56 -5.01 5.16
N ALA A 225 -6.39 -5.39 4.64
CA ALA A 225 -5.80 -4.76 3.46
C ALA A 225 -5.07 -5.78 2.60
N ARG A 226 -4.72 -5.42 1.37
CA ARG A 226 -3.88 -6.27 0.50
C ARG A 226 -2.63 -5.51 0.13
N LEU A 227 -1.51 -5.89 0.75
CA LEU A 227 -0.24 -5.18 0.66
C LEU A 227 0.87 -6.07 0.09
N LEU A 228 0.75 -7.39 0.16
CA LEU A 228 1.79 -8.32 -0.26
C LEU A 228 1.71 -8.63 -1.77
N ASP A 229 1.81 -7.58 -2.58
CA ASP A 229 1.94 -7.64 -4.04
C ASP A 229 2.74 -6.42 -4.55
N ASP A 230 2.77 -6.22 -5.87
CA ASP A 230 3.51 -5.15 -6.56
C ASP A 230 2.64 -3.95 -6.97
N VAL A 231 1.39 -3.86 -6.51
CA VAL A 231 0.45 -2.80 -6.89
C VAL A 231 0.40 -1.68 -5.84
N ALA A 232 1.00 -0.54 -6.18
CA ALA A 232 1.10 0.63 -5.30
C ALA A 232 -0.24 1.32 -4.99
N ASP A 233 -1.16 1.38 -5.96
CA ASP A 233 -2.51 1.94 -5.80
C ASP A 233 -3.51 0.98 -6.45
N LYS A 234 -4.24 0.24 -5.60
CA LYS A 234 -5.18 -0.79 -6.03
C LYS A 234 -6.51 -0.21 -6.47
N HIS A 235 -6.89 0.95 -5.92
CA HIS A 235 -8.19 1.56 -6.15
C HIS A 235 -8.55 1.72 -7.65
N PRO A 236 -7.66 2.21 -8.54
CA PRO A 236 -7.99 2.34 -9.96
C PRO A 236 -7.80 1.06 -10.79
N VAL A 237 -7.18 0.01 -10.24
CA VAL A 237 -6.77 -1.18 -11.01
C VAL A 237 -7.60 -2.42 -10.65
N LEU A 238 -7.96 -2.59 -9.39
CA LEU A 238 -8.73 -3.73 -8.88
C LEU A 238 -10.19 -3.32 -8.73
N THR A 239 -10.96 -3.50 -9.81
CA THR A 239 -12.41 -3.30 -9.83
C THR A 239 -13.13 -4.63 -9.71
N TYR A 240 -14.15 -4.69 -8.87
CA TYR A 240 -14.97 -5.87 -8.66
C TYR A 240 -16.38 -5.67 -9.23
N PRO A 241 -17.02 -6.74 -9.77
CA PRO A 241 -18.43 -6.66 -10.12
C PRO A 241 -19.26 -6.30 -8.88
N ARG A 242 -20.28 -5.48 -9.07
CA ARG A 242 -21.20 -5.07 -8.01
C ARG A 242 -22.49 -5.88 -8.10
N ALA A 243 -23.01 -6.30 -6.96
CA ALA A 243 -24.26 -7.02 -6.84
C ALA A 243 -25.43 -6.06 -6.61
N ARG A 244 -26.58 -6.34 -7.23
CA ARG A 244 -27.84 -5.65 -6.94
C ARG A 244 -28.63 -6.46 -5.94
N VAL A 245 -28.96 -5.85 -4.80
CA VAL A 245 -29.55 -6.56 -3.67
C VAL A 245 -30.76 -5.77 -3.15
N GLU A 246 -31.86 -6.48 -2.90
CA GLU A 246 -32.98 -5.93 -2.14
C GLU A 246 -32.63 -5.96 -0.65
N THR A 247 -32.67 -4.79 0.00
CA THR A 247 -32.35 -4.64 1.42
C THR A 247 -33.55 -4.08 2.17
N ARG A 248 -33.51 -4.10 3.50
CA ARG A 248 -34.50 -3.39 4.33
C ARG A 248 -34.53 -1.87 4.08
N HIS A 249 -33.51 -1.31 3.43
CA HIS A 249 -33.38 0.10 3.05
C HIS A 249 -33.77 0.36 1.58
N GLY A 250 -34.30 -0.65 0.89
CA GLY A 250 -34.62 -0.61 -0.53
C GLY A 250 -33.54 -1.26 -1.41
N PRO A 251 -33.70 -1.18 -2.74
CA PRO A 251 -32.74 -1.74 -3.68
C PRO A 251 -31.40 -0.98 -3.63
N VAL A 252 -30.29 -1.72 -3.57
CA VAL A 252 -28.94 -1.16 -3.55
C VAL A 252 -28.03 -1.86 -4.56
N GLU A 253 -26.92 -1.20 -4.89
CA GLU A 253 -25.78 -1.79 -5.57
C GLU A 253 -24.58 -1.82 -4.61
N ALA A 254 -24.08 -3.02 -4.31
CA ALA A 254 -23.05 -3.26 -3.31
C ALA A 254 -21.85 -4.01 -3.89
N GLY A 255 -20.64 -3.71 -3.41
CA GLY A 255 -19.43 -4.39 -3.88
C GLY A 255 -18.19 -4.05 -3.06
N PRO A 256 -17.19 -4.93 -3.00
CA PRO A 256 -15.93 -4.62 -2.37
C PRO A 256 -15.11 -3.67 -3.25
N TYR A 257 -14.23 -2.90 -2.63
CA TYR A 257 -13.24 -2.08 -3.30
C TYR A 257 -12.03 -1.88 -2.38
N TYR A 258 -10.89 -1.51 -2.97
CA TYR A 258 -9.73 -1.09 -2.20
C TYR A 258 -9.68 0.43 -2.08
N THR A 259 -9.38 0.93 -0.89
CA THR A 259 -9.16 2.36 -0.65
C THR A 259 -7.83 2.81 -1.27
N ARG A 260 -7.59 4.13 -1.27
CA ARG A 260 -6.31 4.73 -1.69
C ARG A 260 -5.10 4.25 -0.86
N ASP A 261 -5.34 3.67 0.31
CA ASP A 261 -4.29 3.10 1.17
C ASP A 261 -4.21 1.56 1.07
N ASN A 262 -4.90 0.97 0.08
CA ASN A 262 -5.00 -0.45 -0.20
C ASN A 262 -5.72 -1.28 0.88
N ASP A 263 -6.50 -0.61 1.74
CA ASP A 263 -7.41 -1.31 2.66
C ASP A 263 -8.67 -1.78 1.93
N LEU A 264 -9.22 -2.91 2.35
CA LEU A 264 -10.46 -3.45 1.82
C LEU A 264 -11.67 -2.78 2.50
N SER A 265 -12.63 -2.37 1.69
CA SER A 265 -13.90 -1.77 2.11
C SER A 265 -15.03 -2.27 1.22
N VAL A 266 -16.28 -2.03 1.62
CA VAL A 266 -17.49 -2.32 0.83
C VAL A 266 -18.23 -1.01 0.59
N SER A 267 -18.59 -0.75 -0.66
CA SER A 267 -19.43 0.38 -1.03
C SER A 267 -20.86 -0.13 -1.23
N VAL A 268 -21.85 0.58 -0.67
CA VAL A 268 -23.28 0.31 -0.85
C VAL A 268 -23.92 1.59 -1.34
N THR A 269 -24.58 1.54 -2.50
CA THR A 269 -25.20 2.72 -3.11
C THR A 269 -26.67 2.45 -3.36
N ALA A 270 -27.55 3.34 -2.88
CA ALA A 270 -28.98 3.21 -3.14
C ALA A 270 -29.25 3.31 -4.65
N LEU A 271 -30.04 2.38 -5.17
CA LEU A 271 -30.54 2.47 -6.55
C LEU A 271 -31.72 3.42 -6.54
N ARG A 272 -31.65 4.47 -7.38
CA ARG A 272 -32.83 5.29 -7.63
C ARG A 272 -33.85 4.41 -8.35
N ARG A 273 -35.07 4.39 -7.81
CA ARG A 273 -36.24 3.83 -8.49
C ARG A 273 -36.59 4.65 -9.71
#